data_AF-A0A3D5JRU4-F1
#
_entry.id   AF-A0A3D5JRU4-F1
#
_cell.length_a   1.000
_cell.length_b   1.000
_cell.length_c   1.000
_cell.angle_alpha   90.00
_cell.angle_beta   90.00
_cell.angle_gamma   90.00
#
_symmetry.space_group_name_H-M   'P 1'
#
loop_
_entity.id
_entity.type
_entity.pdbx_description
1 polymer ?
#
loop_
_entity_poly.entity_id
_entity_poly.type
_entity_poly.pdbx_seq_one_letter_code
_entity_poly.pdbx_strand_id
1 'polypeptide(L)'
;MALVPTLKTWLLVVPALALLGVAGYRAGGQVRHDEPVPATADQAPIAMAATAPVQARQLARQLLASERGNAIASGLPLDIRADIEGDTDLFAYAQRLQLQASQGNAEASWMVSRVYDYCAIYAMDPGGYQLDNALLGGMGMTASPTMVQARERVARRCGGFVSSDGL
;
A
#
# COMPACT_ATOMS: atom_id res chain seq x y z
N MET A 1 -1.45 54.04 12.50
CA MET A 1 -2.27 53.63 11.34
C MET A 1 -2.35 52.11 11.36
N ALA A 2 -3.51 51.56 11.75
CA ALA A 2 -3.71 50.11 11.85
C ALA A 2 -3.89 49.53 10.45
N LEU A 3 -2.95 48.69 10.00
CA LEU A 3 -3.12 47.92 8.77
C LEU A 3 -4.19 46.86 9.05
N VAL A 4 -5.35 46.97 8.41
CA VAL A 4 -6.36 45.91 8.39
C VAL A 4 -5.94 44.92 7.31
N PRO A 5 -5.43 43.73 7.65
CA PRO A 5 -5.01 42.76 6.64
C PRO A 5 -6.25 42.22 5.93
N THR A 6 -6.33 42.44 4.62
CA THR A 6 -7.42 41.92 3.78
C THR A 6 -7.48 40.40 3.86
N LEU A 7 -8.67 39.81 3.91
CA LEU A 7 -8.92 38.36 3.99
C LEU A 7 -8.06 37.52 3.02
N LYS A 8 -7.70 38.12 1.88
CA LYS A 8 -6.88 37.53 0.81
C LYS A 8 -5.42 37.29 1.21
N THR A 9 -4.84 38.08 2.11
CA THR A 9 -3.46 37.82 2.61
C THR A 9 -3.42 36.64 3.58
N TRP A 10 -4.49 36.39 4.34
CA TRP A 10 -4.58 35.22 5.23
C TRP A 10 -4.67 33.90 4.47
N LEU A 11 -5.33 33.90 3.31
CA LEU A 11 -5.43 32.72 2.44
C LEU A 11 -4.07 32.21 1.92
N LEU A 12 -3.04 33.04 1.87
CA LEU A 12 -1.69 32.65 1.42
C LEU A 12 -0.72 32.38 2.57
N VAL A 13 -0.88 33.08 3.69
CA VAL A 13 0.00 32.93 4.86
C VAL A 13 -0.23 31.59 5.57
N VAL A 14 -1.48 31.14 5.69
CA VAL A 14 -1.81 29.86 6.33
C VAL A 14 -1.20 28.65 5.60
N PRO A 15 -1.36 28.48 4.27
CA PRO A 15 -0.72 27.36 3.58
C PRO A 15 0.80 27.47 3.55
N ALA A 16 1.37 28.68 3.46
CA ALA A 16 2.82 28.85 3.51
C ALA A 16 3.44 28.44 4.86
N LEU A 17 2.80 28.78 5.98
CA LEU A 17 3.23 28.35 7.31
C LEU A 17 3.03 26.84 7.52
N ALA A 18 1.95 26.26 6.99
CA ALA A 18 1.72 24.82 7.04
C ALA A 18 2.81 24.05 6.27
N LEU A 19 3.18 24.51 5.07
CA LEU A 19 4.25 23.91 4.27
C LEU A 19 5.62 24.03 4.94
N LEU A 20 5.93 25.19 5.55
CA LEU A 20 7.16 25.36 6.32
C LEU A 20 7.21 24.46 7.57
N GLY A 21 6.08 24.27 8.25
CA GLY A 21 5.98 23.35 9.39
C GLY A 21 6.20 21.89 9.00
N VAL A 22 5.61 21.43 7.90
CA VAL A 22 5.78 20.04 7.41
C VAL A 22 7.20 19.81 6.89
N ALA A 23 7.79 20.77 6.17
CA ALA A 23 9.17 20.69 5.70
C ALA A 23 10.17 20.67 6.88
N GLY A 24 9.96 21.52 7.89
CA GLY A 24 10.77 21.55 9.11
C GLY A 24 10.67 20.26 9.93
N TYR A 25 9.47 19.67 10.05
CA TYR A 25 9.26 18.38 10.72
C TYR A 25 9.95 17.22 9.99
N ARG A 26 9.88 17.19 8.64
CA ARG A 26 10.56 16.19 7.80
C ARG A 26 12.08 16.33 7.85
N ALA A 27 12.60 17.56 7.85
CA ALA A 27 14.05 17.82 7.92
C ALA A 27 14.63 17.60 9.32
N GLY A 28 13.88 17.95 10.38
CA GLY A 28 14.29 17.74 11.77
C GLY A 28 14.44 16.25 12.15
N GLY A 29 13.77 15.35 11.42
CA GLY A 29 13.96 13.91 11.53
C GLY A 29 15.29 13.38 10.96
N GLN A 30 16.03 14.18 10.18
CA GLN A 30 17.27 13.75 9.52
C GLN A 30 18.56 14.31 10.14
N VAL A 31 18.48 15.22 11.12
CA VAL A 31 19.68 15.91 11.68
C VAL A 31 20.30 15.19 12.89
N ARG A 32 20.08 13.89 13.05
CA ARG A 32 20.88 13.09 13.99
C ARG A 32 21.19 11.73 13.41
N HIS A 33 22.27 11.67 12.65
CA HIS A 33 23.32 10.65 12.74
C HIS A 33 24.43 11.04 11.76
N ASP A 34 25.43 11.77 12.27
CA ASP A 34 26.74 11.85 11.63
C ASP A 34 27.63 10.86 12.38
N GLU A 35 27.74 9.64 11.86
CA GLU A 35 28.81 8.72 12.23
C GLU A 35 29.46 8.24 10.92
N PRO A 36 30.79 8.39 10.76
CA PRO A 36 31.45 8.09 9.51
C PRO A 36 31.56 6.57 9.32
N VAL A 37 30.95 6.07 8.25
CA VAL A 37 31.08 4.67 7.80
C VAL A 37 32.33 4.54 6.92
N PRO A 38 33.32 3.70 7.27
CA PRO A 38 34.14 3.06 6.26
C PRO A 38 33.39 1.86 5.69
N ALA A 39 33.26 1.87 4.37
CA ALA A 39 32.73 0.78 3.58
C ALA A 39 33.56 -0.50 3.77
N THR A 40 32.90 -1.59 4.12
CA THR A 40 33.20 -2.94 3.61
C THR A 40 31.97 -3.80 3.81
N ALA A 41 31.34 -4.16 2.70
CA ALA A 41 30.43 -5.29 2.64
C ALA A 41 31.27 -6.56 2.72
N ASP A 42 31.29 -7.23 3.87
CA ASP A 42 31.38 -8.69 3.92
C ASP A 42 30.96 -9.22 5.29
N GLN A 43 30.10 -10.24 5.26
CA GLN A 43 29.64 -11.08 6.38
C GLN A 43 29.10 -10.37 7.65
N ALA A 44 27.78 -10.41 7.81
CA ALA A 44 27.11 -10.08 9.07
C ALA A 44 27.63 -10.97 10.21
N PRO A 45 28.30 -10.42 11.25
CA PRO A 45 28.65 -11.20 12.41
C PRO A 45 27.43 -11.26 13.35
N ILE A 46 26.98 -12.48 13.60
CA ILE A 46 25.96 -12.88 14.59
C ILE A 46 26.30 -12.33 16.00
N ALA A 47 27.53 -11.85 16.22
CA ALA A 47 28.01 -11.25 17.46
C ALA A 47 27.46 -9.84 17.78
N MET A 48 26.95 -9.06 16.82
CA MET A 48 26.51 -7.68 17.10
C MET A 48 25.15 -7.58 17.82
N ALA A 49 24.40 -8.68 17.91
CA ALA A 49 23.22 -8.78 18.78
C ALA A 49 23.59 -8.77 20.28
N ALA A 50 24.86 -9.01 20.64
CA ALA A 50 25.34 -9.10 22.02
C ALA A 50 25.66 -7.73 22.67
N THR A 51 25.67 -6.62 21.93
CA THR A 51 25.95 -5.27 22.48
C THR A 51 24.83 -4.24 22.30
N ALA A 52 23.68 -4.60 21.74
CA ALA A 52 22.55 -3.66 21.60
C ALA A 52 22.15 -3.06 22.97
N PRO A 53 21.93 -1.73 23.07
CA PRO A 53 21.55 -1.11 24.34
C PRO A 53 20.28 -1.75 24.89
N VAL A 54 20.19 -1.88 26.21
CA VAL A 54 19.09 -2.60 26.90
C VAL A 54 17.71 -2.09 26.45
N GLN A 55 17.60 -0.78 26.19
CA GLN A 55 16.40 -0.14 25.64
C GLN A 55 16.05 -0.66 24.23
N ALA A 56 17.02 -0.81 23.32
CA ALA A 56 16.76 -1.35 21.98
C ALA A 56 16.29 -2.81 22.06
N ARG A 57 16.82 -3.60 23.00
CA ARG A 57 16.37 -4.98 23.23
C ARG A 57 15.00 -5.07 23.89
N GLN A 58 14.61 -4.08 24.69
CA GLN A 58 13.27 -3.99 25.26
C GLN A 58 12.25 -3.55 24.21
N LEU A 59 12.59 -2.55 23.39
CA LEU A 59 11.79 -2.12 22.25
C LEU A 59 11.60 -3.26 21.26
N ALA A 60 12.67 -3.96 20.86
CA ALA A 60 12.58 -5.11 19.97
C ALA A 60 11.69 -6.22 20.56
N ARG A 61 11.77 -6.48 21.87
CA ARG A 61 10.88 -7.43 22.55
C ARG A 61 9.42 -6.96 22.58
N GLN A 62 9.18 -5.66 22.76
CA GLN A 62 7.84 -5.07 22.71
C GLN A 62 7.27 -5.10 21.29
N LEU A 63 8.06 -4.80 20.28
CA LEU A 63 7.68 -4.89 18.86
C LEU A 63 7.40 -6.33 18.48
N LEU A 64 8.28 -7.28 18.81
CA LEU A 64 8.05 -8.72 18.58
C LEU A 64 6.83 -9.25 19.34
N ALA A 65 6.55 -8.73 20.55
CA ALA A 65 5.36 -9.09 21.30
C ALA A 65 4.09 -8.47 20.70
N SER A 66 4.17 -7.25 20.17
CA SER A 66 3.11 -6.58 19.42
C SER A 66 2.84 -7.28 18.08
N GLU A 67 3.89 -7.70 17.39
CA GLU A 67 3.82 -8.47 16.14
C GLU A 67 3.24 -9.85 16.41
N ARG A 68 3.64 -10.54 17.49
CA ARG A 68 3.03 -11.82 17.88
C ARG A 68 1.61 -11.68 18.41
N GLY A 69 1.27 -10.54 19.02
CA GLY A 69 -0.08 -10.23 19.48
C GLY A 69 -1.06 -9.97 18.33
N ASN A 70 -0.55 -9.52 17.17
CA ASN A 70 -1.32 -9.29 15.96
C ASN A 70 -1.12 -10.37 14.88
N ALA A 71 -0.15 -11.27 15.05
CA ALA A 71 -0.04 -12.52 14.29
C ALA A 71 -1.13 -13.48 14.79
N ILE A 72 -2.37 -13.11 14.50
CA ILE A 72 -3.55 -13.93 14.69
C ILE A 72 -3.35 -15.14 13.76
N ALA A 73 -3.25 -16.33 14.35
CA ALA A 73 -3.37 -17.58 13.60
C ALA A 73 -4.56 -17.44 12.66
N SER A 74 -4.37 -17.63 11.35
CA SER A 74 -5.35 -17.41 10.29
C SER A 74 -6.72 -17.97 10.68
N GLY A 75 -7.53 -17.16 11.39
CA GLY A 75 -8.82 -17.55 11.93
C GLY A 75 -9.90 -17.56 10.85
N LEU A 76 -9.50 -17.28 9.63
CA LEU A 76 -10.27 -17.48 8.42
C LEU A 76 -10.00 -18.89 7.91
N PRO A 77 -11.03 -19.70 7.64
CA PRO A 77 -10.88 -20.82 6.72
C PRO A 77 -10.71 -20.24 5.32
N LEU A 78 -9.53 -19.73 4.98
CA LEU A 78 -9.21 -19.22 3.66
C LEU A 78 -7.79 -19.66 3.30
N ASP A 79 -7.68 -20.41 2.22
CA ASP A 79 -6.47 -20.43 1.43
C ASP A 79 -6.36 -19.06 0.75
N ILE A 80 -5.95 -18.06 1.54
CA ILE A 80 -5.93 -16.63 1.18
C ILE A 80 -5.14 -16.39 -0.11
N ARG A 81 -4.11 -17.21 -0.33
CA ARG A 81 -3.32 -17.20 -1.55
C ARG A 81 -4.09 -17.79 -2.71
N ALA A 82 -4.72 -18.96 -2.54
CA ALA A 82 -5.56 -19.55 -3.58
C ALA A 82 -6.80 -18.70 -3.92
N ASP A 83 -7.35 -17.92 -2.99
CA ASP A 83 -8.48 -17.05 -3.30
C ASP A 83 -8.08 -15.87 -4.19
N ILE A 84 -6.87 -15.33 -4.02
CA ILE A 84 -6.28 -14.33 -4.92
C ILE A 84 -5.77 -14.95 -6.22
N GLU A 85 -5.26 -16.18 -6.19
CA GLU A 85 -4.69 -16.83 -7.37
C GLU A 85 -5.77 -17.53 -8.23
N GLY A 86 -6.93 -17.87 -7.65
CA GLY A 86 -8.05 -18.55 -8.30
C GLY A 86 -9.01 -17.63 -9.08
N ASP A 87 -10.14 -18.19 -9.53
CA ASP A 87 -11.17 -17.47 -10.30
C ASP A 87 -12.20 -16.74 -9.41
N THR A 88 -11.76 -16.21 -8.28
CA THR A 88 -12.58 -15.48 -7.31
C THR A 88 -12.94 -14.08 -7.83
N ASP A 89 -14.19 -13.67 -7.63
CA ASP A 89 -14.62 -12.27 -7.70
C ASP A 89 -13.91 -11.47 -6.60
N LEU A 90 -12.94 -10.67 -7.01
CA LEU A 90 -12.08 -9.90 -6.11
C LEU A 90 -12.80 -8.71 -5.49
N PHE A 91 -13.83 -8.18 -6.14
CA PHE A 91 -14.63 -7.11 -5.56
C PHE A 91 -15.45 -7.61 -4.38
N ALA A 92 -16.19 -8.71 -4.56
CA ALA A 92 -16.94 -9.33 -3.48
C ALA A 92 -16.02 -9.83 -2.35
N TYR A 93 -14.82 -10.32 -2.70
CA TYR A 93 -13.81 -10.72 -1.73
C TYR A 93 -13.29 -9.54 -0.91
N ALA A 94 -12.94 -8.42 -1.56
CA ALA A 94 -12.48 -7.21 -0.88
C ALA A 94 -13.51 -6.67 0.11
N GLN A 95 -14.81 -6.69 -0.22
CA GLN A 95 -15.86 -6.28 0.73
C GLN A 95 -15.87 -7.13 2.01
N ARG A 96 -15.72 -8.46 1.87
CA ARG A 96 -15.64 -9.36 3.04
C ARG A 96 -14.39 -9.10 3.86
N LEU A 97 -13.25 -8.87 3.20
CA LEU A 97 -11.99 -8.54 3.88
C LEU A 97 -12.07 -7.20 4.60
N GLN A 98 -12.68 -6.17 4.01
CA GLN A 98 -12.90 -4.87 4.65
C GLN A 98 -13.69 -5.00 5.95
N LEU A 99 -14.75 -5.82 5.96
CA LEU A 99 -15.52 -6.08 7.18
C LEU A 99 -14.62 -6.66 8.29
N GLN A 100 -13.77 -7.62 7.98
CA GLN A 100 -12.86 -8.21 8.96
C GLN A 100 -11.73 -7.26 9.36
N ALA A 101 -11.19 -6.49 8.42
CA ALA A 101 -10.19 -5.47 8.69
C ALA A 101 -10.74 -4.40 9.64
N SER A 102 -12.01 -3.99 9.46
CA SER A 102 -12.70 -3.06 10.37
C SER A 102 -12.88 -3.62 11.78
N GLN A 103 -12.84 -4.94 11.94
CA GLN A 103 -12.89 -5.65 13.23
C GLN A 103 -11.49 -5.87 13.84
N GLY A 104 -10.43 -5.32 13.22
CA GLY A 104 -9.05 -5.41 13.71
C GLY A 104 -8.26 -6.60 13.16
N ASN A 105 -8.76 -7.32 12.14
CA ASN A 105 -7.99 -8.38 11.50
C ASN A 105 -6.89 -7.77 10.61
N ALA A 106 -5.65 -7.82 11.10
CA ALA A 106 -4.48 -7.29 10.39
C ALA A 106 -4.21 -8.02 9.06
N GLU A 107 -4.37 -9.34 9.01
CA GLU A 107 -4.18 -10.11 7.78
C GLU A 107 -5.19 -9.71 6.71
N ALA A 108 -6.46 -9.53 7.09
CA ALA A 108 -7.49 -9.05 6.18
C ALA A 108 -7.16 -7.65 5.64
N SER A 109 -6.63 -6.76 6.49
CA SER A 109 -6.21 -5.42 6.06
C SER A 109 -5.07 -5.46 5.03
N TRP A 110 -4.10 -6.36 5.21
CA TRP A 110 -3.02 -6.57 4.24
C TRP A 110 -3.56 -7.15 2.93
N MET A 111 -4.47 -8.12 3.01
CA MET A 111 -5.06 -8.72 1.82
C MET A 111 -5.90 -7.76 0.99
N VAL A 112 -6.64 -6.82 1.61
CA VAL A 112 -7.34 -5.75 0.89
C VAL A 112 -6.35 -4.95 0.04
N SER A 113 -5.22 -4.55 0.60
CA SER A 113 -4.22 -3.77 -0.14
C SER A 113 -3.70 -4.49 -1.38
N ARG A 114 -3.51 -5.83 -1.31
CA ARG A 114 -3.12 -6.63 -2.48
C ARG A 114 -4.20 -6.70 -3.55
N VAL A 115 -5.46 -6.84 -3.16
CA VAL A 115 -6.58 -6.82 -4.12
C VAL A 115 -6.61 -5.48 -4.82
N TYR A 116 -6.37 -4.40 -4.08
CA TYR A 116 -6.37 -3.05 -4.62
C TYR A 116 -5.25 -2.83 -5.63
N ASP A 117 -4.02 -3.20 -5.30
CA ASP A 117 -2.89 -3.12 -6.22
C ASP A 117 -3.13 -3.91 -7.52
N TYR A 118 -3.78 -5.09 -7.41
CA TYR A 118 -4.10 -5.92 -8.57
C TYR A 118 -5.19 -5.29 -9.46
N CYS A 119 -6.23 -4.70 -8.86
CA CYS A 119 -7.37 -4.17 -9.59
C CYS A 119 -7.22 -2.70 -10.00
N ALA A 120 -6.23 -1.95 -9.49
CA ALA A 120 -6.10 -0.51 -9.68
C ALA A 120 -6.11 -0.08 -11.16
N ILE A 121 -5.35 -0.77 -12.02
CA ILE A 121 -5.28 -0.43 -13.45
C ILE A 121 -6.63 -0.60 -14.14
N TYR A 122 -7.38 -1.64 -13.79
CA TYR A 122 -8.74 -1.84 -14.32
C TYR A 122 -9.70 -0.77 -13.79
N ALA A 123 -9.66 -0.50 -12.48
CA ALA A 123 -10.59 0.42 -11.81
C ALA A 123 -10.48 1.86 -12.32
N MET A 124 -9.29 2.31 -12.75
CA MET A 124 -9.09 3.65 -13.30
C MET A 124 -9.95 3.93 -14.54
N ASP A 125 -10.09 2.96 -15.44
CA ASP A 125 -10.91 3.08 -16.64
C ASP A 125 -11.38 1.70 -17.18
N PRO A 126 -12.49 1.16 -16.65
CA PRO A 126 -13.06 -0.10 -17.14
C PRO A 126 -13.46 -0.06 -18.63
N GLY A 127 -13.86 1.12 -19.12
CA GLY A 127 -14.26 1.32 -20.51
C GLY A 127 -13.06 1.25 -21.44
N GLY A 128 -12.00 1.99 -21.13
CA GLY A 128 -10.71 1.93 -21.82
C GLY A 128 -10.12 0.53 -21.80
N TYR A 129 -10.24 -0.19 -20.69
CA TYR A 129 -9.77 -1.58 -20.59
C TYR A 129 -10.44 -2.52 -21.60
N GLN A 130 -11.73 -2.31 -21.90
CA GLN A 130 -12.46 -3.07 -22.92
C GLN A 130 -12.11 -2.63 -24.34
N LEU A 131 -11.91 -1.33 -24.56
CA LEU A 131 -11.44 -0.82 -25.85
C LEU A 131 -10.05 -1.37 -26.19
N ASP A 132 -9.13 -1.42 -25.22
CA ASP A 132 -7.82 -2.05 -25.35
C ASP A 132 -7.94 -3.52 -25.78
N ASN A 133 -8.85 -4.27 -25.16
CA ASN A 133 -9.08 -5.68 -25.51
C ASN A 133 -9.57 -5.83 -26.95
N ALA A 134 -10.48 -4.96 -27.40
CA ALA A 134 -10.96 -4.96 -28.78
C ALA A 134 -9.85 -4.62 -29.78
N LEU A 135 -8.99 -3.63 -29.45
CA LEU A 135 -7.81 -3.29 -30.25
C LEU A 135 -6.82 -4.44 -30.32
N LEU A 136 -6.48 -5.06 -29.17
CA LEU A 136 -5.62 -6.23 -29.09
C LEU A 136 -6.16 -7.39 -29.94
N GLY A 137 -7.46 -7.66 -29.87
CA GLY A 137 -8.12 -8.68 -30.69
C GLY A 137 -8.10 -8.37 -32.19
N GLY A 138 -8.23 -7.09 -32.56
CA GLY A 138 -8.23 -6.63 -33.95
C GLY A 138 -6.86 -6.63 -34.64
N MET A 139 -5.75 -6.66 -33.90
CA MET A 139 -4.40 -6.63 -34.49
C MET A 139 -3.98 -7.92 -35.20
N GLY A 140 -4.69 -9.04 -35.00
CA GLY A 140 -4.40 -10.30 -35.70
C GLY A 140 -3.03 -10.93 -35.35
N MET A 141 -2.41 -10.55 -34.23
CA MET A 141 -1.14 -11.12 -33.79
C MET A 141 -1.37 -12.50 -33.15
N THR A 142 -0.44 -13.44 -33.34
CA THR A 142 -0.52 -14.78 -32.75
C THR A 142 -0.66 -14.77 -31.22
N ALA A 143 -0.06 -13.78 -30.55
CA ALA A 143 -0.13 -13.63 -29.10
C ALA A 143 -1.39 -12.87 -28.61
N SER A 144 -2.14 -12.20 -29.49
CA SER A 144 -3.31 -11.40 -29.09
C SER A 144 -4.36 -12.20 -28.30
N PRO A 145 -4.73 -13.45 -28.67
CA PRO A 145 -5.76 -14.18 -27.94
C PRO A 145 -5.40 -14.45 -26.47
N THR A 146 -4.14 -14.79 -26.18
CA THR A 146 -3.70 -15.06 -24.80
C THR A 146 -3.64 -13.78 -23.98
N MET A 147 -3.21 -12.66 -24.57
CA MET A 147 -3.22 -11.35 -23.92
C MET A 147 -4.65 -10.89 -23.60
N VAL A 148 -5.57 -11.01 -24.56
CA VAL A 148 -6.99 -10.68 -24.37
C VAL A 148 -7.59 -11.57 -23.27
N GLN A 149 -7.35 -12.88 -23.30
CA GLN A 149 -7.84 -13.79 -22.27
C GLN A 149 -7.34 -13.42 -20.86
N ALA A 150 -6.05 -13.07 -20.73
CA ALA A 150 -5.48 -12.64 -19.46
C ALA A 150 -6.14 -11.35 -18.96
N ARG A 151 -6.34 -10.38 -19.86
CA ARG A 151 -7.00 -9.11 -19.53
C ARG A 151 -8.47 -9.31 -19.18
N GLU A 152 -9.21 -10.13 -19.92
CA GLU A 152 -10.60 -10.49 -19.60
C GLU A 152 -10.72 -11.14 -18.22
N ARG A 153 -9.73 -11.94 -17.80
CA ARG A 153 -9.72 -12.50 -16.45
C ARG A 153 -9.66 -11.39 -15.40
N VAL A 154 -8.80 -10.38 -15.57
CA VAL A 154 -8.76 -9.21 -14.68
C VAL A 154 -10.12 -8.50 -14.68
N ALA A 155 -10.68 -8.22 -15.86
CA ALA A 155 -11.95 -7.51 -15.98
C ALA A 155 -13.12 -8.25 -15.29
N ARG A 156 -13.20 -9.58 -15.43
CA ARG A 156 -14.23 -10.38 -14.73
C ARG A 156 -14.06 -10.35 -13.22
N ARG A 157 -12.83 -10.41 -12.74
CA ARG A 157 -12.52 -10.50 -11.30
C ARG A 157 -12.62 -9.14 -10.60
N CYS A 158 -12.30 -8.06 -11.29
CA CYS A 158 -12.29 -6.70 -10.75
C CYS A 158 -13.55 -5.89 -11.12
N GLY A 159 -14.53 -6.49 -11.80
CA GLY A 159 -15.64 -5.79 -12.46
C GLY A 159 -16.56 -4.91 -11.60
N GLY A 160 -16.45 -4.97 -10.27
CA GLY A 160 -17.15 -4.06 -9.36
C GLY A 160 -16.38 -2.81 -8.97
N PHE A 161 -15.07 -2.75 -9.23
CA PHE A 161 -14.24 -1.58 -8.92
C PHE A 161 -14.38 -0.49 -9.97
N VAL A 162 -14.44 0.75 -9.50
CA VAL A 162 -14.57 1.95 -10.32
C VAL A 162 -13.59 3.03 -9.86
N SER A 163 -13.38 4.06 -10.69
CA SER A 163 -12.43 5.14 -10.39
C SER A 163 -12.78 5.93 -9.13
N SER A 164 -14.06 5.98 -8.75
CA SER A 164 -14.51 6.64 -7.51
C SER A 164 -14.12 5.90 -6.23
N ASP A 165 -13.70 4.63 -6.33
CA ASP A 165 -13.30 3.84 -5.16
C ASP A 165 -11.91 4.25 -4.63
N GLY A 166 -11.14 5.01 -5.41
CA GLY A 166 -9.88 5.63 -4.96
C GLY A 166 -8.74 4.64 -4.70
N LEU A 167 -8.67 3.56 -5.48
CA LEU A 167 -7.57 2.59 -5.48
C LEU A 167 -6.31 3.16 -6.15
#